data_AF-A0A2H0V3Q4-F1
#
_entry.id   AF-A0A2H0V3Q4-F1
#
_cell.length_a   1.000
_cell.length_b   1.000
_cell.length_c   1.000
_cell.angle_alpha   90.00
_cell.angle_beta   90.00
_cell.angle_gamma   90.00
#
_symmetry.space_group_name_H-M   'P 1'
#
loop_
_entity.id
_entity.type
_entity.pdbx_description
1 polymer ?
#
loop_
_entity_poly.entity_id
_entity_poly.type
_entity_poly.pdbx_seq_one_letter_code
_entity_poly.pdbx_strand_id
1 'polypeptide(L)'
;MSIKFNPTEMMAGVSEYKFTDPNRQKQYLELLADLNLIIKKNTPDEIWNDVALMEQFTLKLNAIIALHQEENVEREQTVWTNEQCIAWAAEAGFKNPEEFVMTKFVIGDAGISVRGDLNLSESAVTSLPAGITQVEGSLILARSSVETLPETLVSIGHTLDLQLCPLVALPDSLETIGGSFNLQHSNLKVFPRELVSIGGNLYLENNVVENMPANIKRLVRGVIVYS
;
A
#
# COMPACT_ATOMS: atom_id res chain seq x y z
N MET A 1 7.52 -42.37 3.24
CA MET A 1 8.13 -41.39 2.32
C MET A 1 9.00 -40.50 3.20
N SER A 2 10.32 -40.68 3.22
CA SER A 2 11.19 -39.83 4.04
C SER A 2 11.29 -38.47 3.36
N ILE A 3 10.83 -37.41 4.03
CA ILE A 3 11.09 -36.04 3.62
C ILE A 3 12.62 -35.88 3.70
N LYS A 4 13.28 -35.72 2.56
CA LYS A 4 14.71 -35.45 2.53
C LYS A 4 14.91 -33.98 2.90
N PHE A 5 15.66 -33.72 3.96
CA PHE A 5 16.12 -32.37 4.27
C PHE A 5 17.00 -31.85 3.14
N ASN A 6 16.56 -30.79 2.47
CA ASN A 6 17.31 -30.13 1.40
C ASN A 6 17.41 -28.62 1.68
N PRO A 7 18.44 -28.18 2.43
CA PRO A 7 18.56 -26.79 2.83
C PRO A 7 18.73 -25.85 1.64
N THR A 8 19.29 -26.34 0.53
CA THR A 8 19.45 -25.56 -0.71
C THR A 8 18.11 -25.23 -1.37
N GLU A 9 17.17 -26.18 -1.40
CA GLU A 9 15.80 -25.92 -1.90
C GLU A 9 15.05 -24.95 -0.99
N MET A 10 15.21 -25.07 0.33
CA MET A 10 14.61 -24.14 1.29
C MET A 10 15.13 -22.71 1.09
N MET A 11 16.40 -22.55 0.73
CA MET A 11 17.00 -21.23 0.43
C MET A 11 16.48 -20.58 -0.84
N ALA A 12 16.15 -21.38 -1.87
CA ALA A 12 15.64 -20.85 -3.13
C ALA A 12 14.41 -19.95 -2.89
N GLY A 13 13.52 -20.36 -1.99
CA GLY A 13 12.31 -19.61 -1.64
C GLY A 13 12.55 -18.29 -0.90
N VAL A 14 13.70 -18.09 -0.25
CA VAL A 14 13.99 -16.90 0.58
C VAL A 14 15.10 -16.00 0.01
N SER A 15 15.78 -16.39 -1.06
CA SER A 15 17.01 -15.73 -1.54
C SER A 15 16.81 -14.50 -2.45
N GLU A 16 15.60 -14.27 -2.96
CA GLU A 16 15.33 -13.20 -3.94
C GLU A 16 14.53 -12.02 -3.36
N TYR A 17 14.17 -12.08 -2.08
CA TYR A 17 13.27 -11.11 -1.47
C TYR A 17 13.95 -9.75 -1.22
N LYS A 18 13.20 -8.67 -1.45
CA LYS A 18 13.65 -7.28 -1.20
C LYS A 18 12.63 -6.57 -0.31
N PHE A 19 13.07 -6.22 0.88
CA PHE A 19 12.37 -5.38 1.82
C PHE A 19 12.43 -3.91 1.38
N THR A 20 11.34 -3.17 1.62
CA THR A 20 11.28 -1.72 1.34
C THR A 20 11.95 -0.90 2.43
N ASP A 21 11.91 -1.35 3.69
CA ASP A 21 12.62 -0.73 4.80
C ASP A 21 14.14 -1.02 4.72
N PRO A 22 15.01 0.01 4.67
CA PRO A 22 16.46 -0.18 4.53
C PRO A 22 17.14 -0.90 5.70
N ASN A 23 16.63 -0.72 6.93
CA ASN A 23 17.21 -1.36 8.11
C ASN A 23 16.85 -2.85 8.15
N ARG A 24 15.60 -3.18 7.82
CA ARG A 24 15.11 -4.55 7.66
C ARG A 24 15.81 -5.25 6.51
N GLN A 25 16.00 -4.57 5.37
CA GLN A 25 16.77 -5.12 4.24
C GLN A 25 18.20 -5.46 4.66
N LYS A 26 18.84 -4.62 5.46
CA LYS A 26 20.17 -4.88 6.00
C LYS A 26 20.18 -6.11 6.93
N GLN A 27 19.24 -6.19 7.88
CA GLN A 27 19.11 -7.34 8.78
C GLN A 27 18.85 -8.65 8.03
N TYR A 28 17.97 -8.61 7.03
CA TYR A 28 17.70 -9.75 6.14
C TYR A 28 18.98 -10.23 5.44
N LEU A 29 19.77 -9.31 4.85
CA LEU A 29 21.01 -9.66 4.17
C LEU A 29 22.05 -10.28 5.11
N GLU A 30 22.15 -9.80 6.35
CA GLU A 30 23.04 -10.36 7.38
C GLU A 30 22.61 -11.80 7.75
N LEU A 31 21.32 -12.02 8.01
CA LEU A 31 20.77 -13.35 8.31
C LEU A 31 20.94 -14.32 7.12
N LEU A 32 20.71 -13.84 5.90
CA LEU A 32 20.87 -14.62 4.67
C LEU A 32 22.33 -15.03 4.45
N ALA A 33 23.28 -14.13 4.73
CA ALA A 33 24.71 -14.43 4.62
C ALA A 33 25.14 -15.51 5.62
N ASP A 34 24.69 -15.41 6.88
CA ASP A 34 24.96 -16.41 7.91
C ASP A 34 24.37 -17.79 7.57
N LEU A 35 23.14 -17.82 7.07
CA LEU A 35 22.47 -19.06 6.71
C LEU A 35 23.18 -19.74 5.52
N ASN A 36 23.58 -18.95 4.51
CA ASN A 36 24.42 -19.44 3.41
C ASN A 36 25.77 -20.00 3.88
N LEU A 37 26.37 -19.39 4.91
CA LEU A 37 27.63 -19.87 5.47
C LEU A 37 27.49 -21.25 6.12
N ILE A 38 26.38 -21.50 6.83
CA ILE A 38 26.08 -22.82 7.43
C ILE A 38 25.97 -23.87 6.33
N ILE A 39 25.20 -23.59 5.27
CA ILE A 39 24.99 -24.51 4.15
C ILE A 39 26.28 -24.77 3.37
N LYS A 40 27.13 -23.75 3.19
CA LYS A 40 28.39 -23.91 2.45
C LYS A 40 29.43 -24.73 3.21
N LYS A 41 29.40 -24.71 4.54
CA LYS A 41 30.39 -25.37 5.40
C LYS A 41 30.04 -26.82 5.75
N ASN A 42 28.80 -27.25 5.53
CA ASN A 42 28.30 -28.54 5.99
C ASN A 42 27.45 -29.20 4.90
N THR A 43 27.47 -30.52 4.85
CA THR A 43 26.55 -31.33 4.05
C THR A 43 25.16 -31.35 4.69
N PRO A 44 24.08 -31.63 3.91
CA PRO A 44 22.73 -31.76 4.47
C PRO A 44 22.64 -32.79 5.60
N ASP A 45 23.38 -33.91 5.50
CA ASP A 45 23.40 -34.95 6.54
C ASP A 45 24.14 -34.49 7.80
N GLU A 46 25.22 -33.71 7.67
CA GLU A 46 25.92 -33.12 8.83
C GLU A 46 25.03 -32.12 9.56
N ILE A 47 24.31 -31.28 8.82
CA ILE A 47 23.34 -30.35 9.42
C ILE A 47 22.24 -31.14 10.11
N TRP A 48 21.62 -32.12 9.44
CA TRP A 48 20.48 -32.88 9.97
C TRP A 48 20.80 -33.68 11.24
N ASN A 49 22.01 -34.23 11.33
CA ASN A 49 22.40 -35.10 12.44
C ASN A 49 23.06 -34.35 13.62
N ASP A 50 23.38 -33.07 13.47
CA ASP A 50 23.90 -32.20 14.54
C ASP A 50 22.80 -31.26 15.04
N VAL A 51 22.33 -31.51 16.27
CA VAL A 51 21.26 -30.74 16.90
C VAL A 51 21.60 -29.25 16.98
N ALA A 52 22.85 -28.89 17.30
CA ALA A 52 23.26 -27.50 17.45
C ALA A 52 23.31 -26.77 16.09
N LEU A 53 23.70 -27.48 15.02
CA LEU A 53 23.65 -26.94 13.66
C LEU A 53 22.20 -26.79 13.17
N MET A 54 21.33 -27.77 13.43
CA MET A 54 19.89 -27.68 13.12
C MET A 54 19.23 -26.50 13.84
N GLU A 55 19.53 -26.28 15.12
CA GLU A 55 18.99 -25.16 15.88
C GLU A 55 19.44 -23.82 15.29
N GLN A 56 20.75 -23.65 15.00
CA GLN A 56 21.26 -22.43 14.38
C GLN A 56 20.65 -22.17 13.00
N PHE A 57 20.51 -23.21 12.18
CA PHE A 57 19.89 -23.13 10.87
C PHE A 57 18.43 -22.70 10.98
N THR A 58 17.66 -23.38 11.84
CA THR A 58 16.23 -23.16 12.03
C THR A 58 15.96 -21.77 12.61
N LEU A 59 16.77 -21.33 13.58
CA LEU A 59 16.64 -20.02 14.21
C LEU A 59 16.82 -18.88 13.20
N LYS A 60 17.82 -18.98 12.32
CA LYS A 60 18.06 -17.97 11.28
C LYS A 60 16.99 -17.99 10.21
N LEU A 61 16.53 -19.16 9.79
CA LEU A 61 15.42 -19.30 8.84
C LEU A 61 14.13 -18.68 9.42
N ASN A 62 13.80 -18.99 10.68
CA ASN A 62 12.64 -18.42 11.36
C ASN A 62 12.76 -16.90 11.53
N ALA A 63 13.96 -16.36 11.77
CA ALA A 63 14.17 -14.91 11.82
C ALA A 63 13.91 -14.25 10.45
N ILE A 64 14.35 -14.87 9.35
CA ILE A 64 14.04 -14.38 7.99
C ILE A 64 12.54 -14.43 7.72
N ILE A 65 11.88 -15.53 8.11
CA ILE A 65 10.41 -15.67 8.00
C ILE A 65 9.71 -14.60 8.85
N ALA A 66 10.19 -14.32 10.06
CA ALA A 66 9.64 -13.29 10.93
C ALA A 66 9.78 -11.90 10.32
N LEU A 67 10.95 -11.53 9.77
CA LEU A 67 11.11 -10.25 9.07
C LEU A 67 10.11 -10.10 7.91
N HIS A 68 9.89 -11.18 7.15
CA HIS A 68 8.91 -11.20 6.07
C HIS A 68 7.47 -11.08 6.59
N GLN A 69 7.13 -11.79 7.67
CA GLN A 69 5.83 -11.70 8.33
C GLN A 69 5.59 -10.32 8.92
N GLU A 70 6.58 -9.71 9.58
CA GLU A 70 6.50 -8.36 10.13
C GLU A 70 6.32 -7.30 9.03
N GLU A 71 7.04 -7.42 7.91
CA GLU A 71 6.80 -6.54 6.77
C GLU A 71 5.40 -6.77 6.17
N ASN A 72 4.91 -8.00 6.10
CA ASN A 72 3.54 -8.27 5.67
C ASN A 72 2.52 -7.72 6.68
N VAL A 73 2.77 -7.79 7.99
CA VAL A 73 1.92 -7.20 9.04
C VAL A 73 1.98 -5.67 9.03
N GLU A 74 3.09 -5.07 8.64
CA GLU A 74 3.19 -3.61 8.45
C GLU A 74 2.61 -3.12 7.12
N ARG A 75 2.67 -3.95 6.07
CA ARG A 75 1.98 -3.71 4.79
C ARG A 75 0.48 -3.95 4.92
N GLU A 76 0.07 -4.93 5.72
CA GLU A 76 -1.26 -5.06 6.31
C GLU A 76 -1.41 -4.04 7.44
N GLN A 77 -1.29 -2.74 7.12
CA GLN A 77 -1.67 -1.69 8.06
C GLN A 77 -3.07 -2.01 8.58
N THR A 78 -3.14 -2.37 9.87
CA THR A 78 -4.35 -2.88 10.51
C THR A 78 -5.52 -2.00 10.14
N VAL A 79 -6.54 -2.61 9.52
CA VAL A 79 -7.80 -1.96 9.20
C VAL A 79 -8.25 -1.18 10.44
N TRP A 80 -8.37 0.14 10.32
CA TRP A 80 -8.71 0.96 11.48
C TRP A 80 -10.02 0.53 12.10
N THR A 81 -10.07 0.53 13.44
CA THR A 81 -11.31 0.26 14.18
C THR A 81 -12.30 1.41 14.03
N ASN A 82 -13.54 1.18 14.47
CA ASN A 82 -14.55 2.23 14.55
C ASN A 82 -14.05 3.41 15.40
N GLU A 83 -13.43 3.15 16.55
CA GLU A 83 -12.94 4.19 17.46
C GLU A 83 -11.85 5.05 16.80
N GLN A 84 -10.93 4.43 16.05
CA GLN A 84 -9.89 5.15 15.31
C GLN A 84 -10.49 6.01 14.19
N CYS A 85 -11.43 5.45 13.43
CA CYS A 85 -12.13 6.20 12.37
C CYS A 85 -12.94 7.37 12.96
N ILE A 86 -13.56 7.20 14.12
CA ILE A 86 -14.33 8.26 14.80
C ILE A 86 -13.40 9.37 15.28
N ALA A 87 -12.26 9.02 15.89
CA ALA A 87 -11.27 10.00 16.33
C ALA A 87 -10.73 10.81 15.14
N TRP A 88 -10.42 10.14 14.04
CA TRP A 88 -10.01 10.81 12.80
C TRP A 88 -11.11 11.67 12.21
N ALA A 89 -12.37 11.22 12.21
CA ALA A 89 -13.47 12.02 11.69
C ALA A 89 -13.65 13.31 12.51
N ALA A 90 -13.41 13.25 13.82
CA ALA A 90 -13.42 14.41 14.70
C ALA A 90 -12.27 15.39 14.36
N GLU A 91 -11.06 14.87 14.15
CA GLU A 91 -9.88 15.66 13.73
C GLU A 91 -10.08 16.31 12.35
N ALA A 92 -10.68 15.56 11.42
CA ALA A 92 -11.03 16.03 10.08
C ALA A 92 -12.13 17.11 10.08
N GLY A 93 -12.77 17.37 11.22
CA GLY A 93 -13.79 18.39 11.39
C GLY A 93 -15.19 17.97 10.97
N PHE A 94 -15.46 16.67 10.80
CA PHE A 94 -16.81 16.20 10.52
C PHE A 94 -17.73 16.42 11.73
N LYS A 95 -18.93 16.93 11.46
CA LYS A 95 -19.97 17.05 12.49
C LYS A 95 -20.48 15.66 12.84
N ASN A 96 -20.73 15.42 14.14
CA ASN A 96 -21.18 14.13 14.66
C ASN A 96 -20.30 12.97 14.15
N PRO A 97 -19.01 12.92 14.51
CA PRO A 97 -18.05 11.97 13.93
C PRO A 97 -18.48 10.51 14.09
N GLU A 98 -19.15 10.16 15.20
CA GLU A 98 -19.72 8.82 15.41
C GLU A 98 -20.80 8.50 14.37
N GLU A 99 -21.80 9.36 14.20
CA GLU A 99 -22.86 9.18 13.21
C GLU A 99 -22.29 9.15 11.78
N PHE A 100 -21.34 10.04 11.49
CA PHE A 100 -20.66 10.07 10.21
C PHE A 100 -19.98 8.72 9.91
N VAL A 101 -19.15 8.21 10.81
CA VAL A 101 -18.46 6.92 10.61
C VAL A 101 -19.47 5.78 10.51
N MET A 102 -20.45 5.68 11.41
CA MET A 102 -21.43 4.58 11.41
C MET A 102 -22.30 4.53 10.15
N THR A 103 -22.52 5.67 9.50
CA THR A 103 -23.33 5.74 8.27
C THR A 103 -22.50 5.59 7.01
N LYS A 104 -21.25 6.09 7.02
CA LYS A 104 -20.38 6.16 5.85
C LYS A 104 -19.37 5.01 5.77
N PHE A 105 -18.84 4.53 6.88
CA PHE A 105 -17.76 3.54 6.91
C PHE A 105 -18.35 2.15 7.15
N VAL A 106 -18.11 1.24 6.21
CA VAL A 106 -18.34 -0.18 6.38
C VAL A 106 -17.01 -0.83 6.68
N ILE A 107 -16.76 -1.07 7.97
CA ILE A 107 -15.49 -1.64 8.47
C ILE A 107 -15.67 -3.15 8.63
N GLY A 108 -14.79 -3.93 8.01
CA GLY A 108 -14.72 -5.38 8.17
C GLY A 108 -13.30 -5.91 8.05
N ASP A 109 -13.14 -7.23 8.19
CA ASP A 109 -11.81 -7.87 8.24
C ASP A 109 -10.97 -7.63 6.97
N ALA A 110 -11.63 -7.43 5.82
CA ALA A 110 -10.97 -7.20 4.54
C ALA A 110 -10.66 -5.72 4.24
N GLY A 111 -11.06 -4.78 5.12
CA GLY A 111 -10.86 -3.35 4.91
C GLY A 111 -12.09 -2.50 5.22
N ILE A 112 -11.99 -1.23 4.82
CA ILE A 112 -13.00 -0.20 4.98
C ILE A 112 -13.52 0.19 3.60
N SER A 113 -14.83 0.07 3.40
CA SER A 113 -15.53 0.70 2.27
C SER A 113 -16.20 1.98 2.73
N VAL A 114 -16.01 3.08 2.01
CA VAL A 114 -16.64 4.38 2.28
C VAL A 114 -17.83 4.58 1.35
N ARG A 115 -19.03 4.70 1.92
CA ARG A 115 -20.30 4.89 1.20
C ARG A 115 -20.47 6.32 0.70
N GLY A 116 -20.74 6.45 -0.59
CA GLY A 116 -20.87 7.75 -1.26
C GLY A 116 -19.58 8.58 -1.19
N ASP A 117 -19.72 9.91 -1.24
CA ASP A 117 -18.57 10.81 -1.32
C ASP A 117 -17.87 10.97 0.04
N LEU A 118 -16.53 11.05 -0.01
CA LEU A 118 -15.66 11.51 1.08
C LEU A 118 -15.02 12.84 0.68
N ASN A 119 -15.44 13.92 1.35
CA ASN A 119 -14.95 15.26 1.09
C ASN A 119 -14.08 15.75 2.25
N LEU A 120 -12.79 15.94 1.99
CA LEU A 120 -11.78 16.48 2.89
C LEU A 120 -11.22 17.81 2.36
N SER A 121 -11.98 18.52 1.51
CA SER A 121 -11.54 19.80 0.97
C SER A 121 -11.21 20.76 2.10
N GLU A 122 -10.07 21.44 2.00
CA GLU A 122 -9.56 22.38 3.01
C GLU A 122 -9.36 21.76 4.42
N SER A 123 -9.40 20.43 4.54
CA SER A 123 -9.15 19.75 5.82
C SER A 123 -7.65 19.73 6.15
N ALA A 124 -7.35 19.85 7.44
CA ALA A 124 -5.98 19.82 7.96
C ALA A 124 -5.40 18.41 8.16
N VAL A 125 -6.21 17.36 7.98
CA VAL A 125 -5.73 15.98 8.11
C VAL A 125 -4.71 15.65 7.04
N THR A 126 -3.68 14.92 7.43
CA THR A 126 -2.56 14.56 6.56
C THR A 126 -2.68 13.15 5.97
N SER A 127 -3.55 12.31 6.52
CA SER A 127 -3.79 10.94 6.05
C SER A 127 -5.24 10.52 6.24
N LEU A 128 -5.64 9.49 5.50
CA LEU A 128 -6.93 8.83 5.64
C LEU A 128 -6.81 7.59 6.56
N PRO A 129 -7.95 7.04 7.03
CA PRO A 129 -7.97 5.79 7.79
C PRO A 129 -7.26 4.65 7.06
N ALA A 130 -6.40 3.95 7.78
CA ALA A 130 -5.71 2.78 7.22
C ALA A 130 -6.71 1.64 6.98
N GLY A 131 -6.50 0.91 5.89
CA GLY A 131 -7.38 -0.17 5.46
C GLY A 131 -8.56 0.28 4.60
N ILE A 132 -8.69 1.56 4.21
CA ILE A 132 -9.66 1.91 3.15
C ILE A 132 -9.27 1.20 1.86
N THR A 133 -10.19 0.40 1.35
CA THR A 133 -10.04 -0.34 0.08
C THR A 133 -10.85 0.30 -1.04
N GLN A 134 -11.95 0.98 -0.70
CA GLN A 134 -12.82 1.60 -1.70
C GLN A 134 -13.52 2.85 -1.15
N VAL A 135 -13.69 3.83 -2.04
CA VAL A 135 -14.66 4.93 -1.90
C VAL A 135 -15.73 4.74 -2.98
N GLU A 136 -16.98 4.48 -2.59
CA GLU A 136 -18.08 4.23 -3.54
C GLU A 136 -18.45 5.46 -4.37
N GLY A 137 -18.27 6.66 -3.81
CA GLY A 137 -18.47 7.93 -4.50
C GLY A 137 -17.15 8.60 -4.89
N SER A 138 -17.10 9.91 -4.70
CA SER A 138 -15.96 10.77 -5.01
C SER A 138 -15.06 10.95 -3.80
N LEU A 139 -13.75 10.98 -4.02
CA LEU A 139 -12.75 11.37 -3.05
C LEU A 139 -12.25 12.78 -3.37
N ILE A 140 -12.68 13.76 -2.58
CA ILE A 140 -12.37 15.17 -2.82
C ILE A 140 -11.34 15.62 -1.78
N LEU A 141 -10.11 15.87 -2.24
CA LEU A 141 -8.96 16.29 -1.43
C LEU A 141 -8.49 17.71 -1.81
N ALA A 142 -9.34 18.48 -2.49
CA ALA A 142 -8.97 19.79 -2.99
C ALA A 142 -8.53 20.70 -1.83
N ARG A 143 -7.32 21.27 -1.92
CA ARG A 143 -6.72 22.14 -0.88
C ARG A 143 -6.59 21.49 0.50
N SER A 144 -6.65 20.16 0.60
CA SER A 144 -6.41 19.47 1.87
C SER A 144 -4.91 19.38 2.18
N SER A 145 -4.57 19.02 3.41
CA SER A 145 -3.20 18.71 3.82
C SER A 145 -2.81 17.25 3.59
N VAL A 146 -3.60 16.46 2.85
CA VAL A 146 -3.37 15.02 2.70
C VAL A 146 -2.08 14.74 1.92
N GLU A 147 -1.13 14.06 2.57
CA GLU A 147 0.18 13.74 2.01
C GLU A 147 0.27 12.29 1.51
N THR A 148 -0.56 11.40 2.04
CA THR A 148 -0.60 9.98 1.68
C THR A 148 -2.02 9.44 1.64
N LEU A 149 -2.25 8.44 0.78
CA LEU A 149 -3.47 7.64 0.77
C LEU A 149 -3.15 6.22 1.29
N PRO A 150 -4.16 5.45 1.75
CA PRO A 150 -3.95 4.08 2.18
C PRO A 150 -3.44 3.23 1.01
N GLU A 151 -2.37 2.48 1.23
CA GLU A 151 -1.80 1.55 0.23
C GLU A 151 -2.77 0.41 -0.15
N THR A 152 -3.86 0.26 0.61
CA THR A 152 -4.94 -0.68 0.33
C THR A 152 -6.01 -0.14 -0.61
N LEU A 153 -5.99 1.16 -0.98
CA LEU A 153 -7.05 1.79 -1.76
C LEU A 153 -7.05 1.30 -3.22
N VAL A 154 -8.02 0.46 -3.57
CA VAL A 154 -8.16 -0.17 -4.88
C VAL A 154 -9.02 0.64 -5.85
N SER A 155 -10.08 1.29 -5.35
CA SER A 155 -11.05 1.95 -6.23
C SER A 155 -11.71 3.21 -5.67
N ILE A 156 -11.99 4.15 -6.57
CA ILE A 156 -12.81 5.33 -6.34
C ILE A 156 -13.94 5.29 -7.36
N GLY A 157 -15.19 5.24 -6.90
CA GLY A 157 -16.34 5.02 -7.78
C GLY A 157 -16.56 6.18 -8.74
N HIS A 158 -16.38 7.42 -8.27
CA HIS A 158 -16.61 8.63 -9.06
C HIS A 158 -15.32 9.47 -9.19
N THR A 159 -15.33 10.71 -8.70
CA THR A 159 -14.26 11.68 -8.98
C THR A 159 -13.14 11.57 -7.94
N LEU A 160 -11.89 11.60 -8.40
CA LEU A 160 -10.74 11.91 -7.55
C LEU A 160 -10.30 13.35 -7.82
N ASP A 161 -10.39 14.21 -6.81
CA ASP A 161 -9.96 15.61 -6.91
C ASP A 161 -8.76 15.89 -6.01
N LEU A 162 -7.61 16.14 -6.63
CA LEU A 162 -6.35 16.47 -5.96
C LEU A 162 -5.93 17.92 -6.17
N GLN A 163 -6.86 18.80 -6.56
CA GLN A 163 -6.52 20.19 -6.85
C GLN A 163 -5.86 20.86 -5.64
N LEU A 164 -4.64 21.41 -5.81
CA LEU A 164 -3.87 22.05 -4.72
C LEU A 164 -3.61 21.12 -3.51
N CYS A 165 -3.62 19.80 -3.71
CA CYS A 165 -3.28 18.81 -2.68
C CYS A 165 -1.77 18.53 -2.68
N PRO A 166 -1.10 18.40 -1.50
CA PRO A 166 0.34 18.16 -1.43
C PRO A 166 0.74 16.72 -1.77
N LEU A 167 -0.21 15.80 -1.91
CA LEU A 167 0.00 14.40 -2.30
C LEU A 167 0.92 14.25 -3.53
N VAL A 168 2.02 13.51 -3.36
CA VAL A 168 3.06 13.34 -4.39
C VAL A 168 2.93 12.03 -5.16
N ALA A 169 2.32 11.01 -4.55
CA ALA A 169 2.12 9.69 -5.16
C ALA A 169 0.74 9.14 -4.81
N LEU A 170 0.15 8.41 -5.75
CA LEU A 170 -1.00 7.54 -5.49
C LEU A 170 -0.52 6.13 -5.12
N PRO A 171 -1.31 5.37 -4.34
CA PRO A 171 -0.94 4.02 -3.95
C PRO A 171 -0.93 3.12 -5.19
N ASP A 172 0.05 2.22 -5.29
CA ASP A 172 0.22 1.36 -6.46
C ASP A 172 -1.00 0.45 -6.69
N SER A 173 -1.76 0.16 -5.63
CA SER A 173 -2.99 -0.64 -5.63
C SER A 173 -4.20 0.04 -6.27
N LEU A 174 -4.17 1.35 -6.54
CA LEU A 174 -5.32 2.06 -7.10
C LEU A 174 -5.52 1.68 -8.57
N GLU A 175 -6.50 0.81 -8.82
CA GLU A 175 -6.80 0.26 -10.14
C GLU A 175 -7.79 1.11 -10.93
N THR A 176 -8.76 1.75 -10.26
CA THR A 176 -9.88 2.40 -10.94
C THR A 176 -10.32 3.72 -10.31
N ILE A 177 -10.56 4.70 -11.20
CA ILE A 177 -11.30 5.93 -10.91
C ILE A 177 -12.50 5.91 -11.85
N GLY A 178 -13.71 5.64 -11.35
CA GLY A 178 -14.88 5.45 -12.20
C GLY A 178 -15.43 6.74 -12.81
N GLY A 179 -15.03 7.91 -12.29
CA GLY A 179 -15.37 9.23 -12.80
C GLY A 179 -14.15 10.02 -13.27
N SER A 180 -14.18 11.34 -13.04
CA SER A 180 -13.11 12.23 -13.49
C SER A 180 -11.93 12.24 -12.52
N PHE A 181 -10.76 12.57 -13.03
CA PHE A 181 -9.54 12.73 -12.22
C PHE A 181 -9.00 14.14 -12.42
N ASN A 182 -9.02 14.95 -11.35
CA ASN A 182 -8.54 16.32 -11.38
C ASN A 182 -7.16 16.45 -10.72
N LEU A 183 -6.16 16.83 -11.51
CA LEU A 183 -4.77 17.04 -11.11
C LEU A 183 -4.31 18.49 -11.29
N GLN A 184 -5.21 19.42 -11.60
CA GLN A 184 -4.87 20.83 -11.76
C GLN A 184 -4.23 21.37 -10.47
N HIS A 185 -3.09 22.04 -10.58
CA HIS A 185 -2.28 22.54 -9.48
C HIS A 185 -1.93 21.49 -8.39
N SER A 186 -1.95 20.20 -8.73
CA SER A 186 -1.55 19.14 -7.79
C SER A 186 -0.03 18.94 -7.76
N ASN A 187 0.47 18.37 -6.67
CA ASN A 187 1.88 17.97 -6.56
C ASN A 187 2.15 16.53 -7.03
N LEU A 188 1.17 15.88 -7.66
CA LEU A 188 1.27 14.47 -8.02
C LEU A 188 2.36 14.26 -9.08
N LYS A 189 3.30 13.36 -8.78
CA LYS A 189 4.40 12.98 -9.68
C LYS A 189 4.37 11.53 -10.08
N VAL A 190 3.74 10.67 -9.28
CA VAL A 190 3.74 9.23 -9.48
C VAL A 190 2.30 8.73 -9.63
N PHE A 191 1.99 8.18 -10.79
CA PHE A 191 0.73 7.49 -11.08
C PHE A 191 0.77 6.04 -10.56
N PRO A 192 -0.39 5.43 -10.25
CA PRO A 192 -0.46 4.04 -9.82
C PRO A 192 0.01 3.10 -10.94
N ARG A 193 0.82 2.09 -10.60
CA ARG A 193 1.25 1.07 -11.56
C ARG A 193 0.10 0.20 -12.06
N GLU A 194 -0.85 -0.12 -11.18
CA GLU A 194 -1.97 -1.00 -11.49
C GLU A 194 -3.19 -0.25 -12.04
N LEU A 195 -3.08 1.06 -12.37
CA LEU A 195 -4.21 1.84 -12.89
C LEU A 195 -4.70 1.27 -14.24
N VAL A 196 -5.94 0.79 -14.26
CA VAL A 196 -6.57 0.17 -15.43
C VAL A 196 -7.56 1.11 -16.12
N SER A 197 -8.24 2.01 -15.38
CA SER A 197 -9.28 2.86 -15.98
C SER A 197 -9.51 4.17 -15.23
N ILE A 198 -9.72 5.24 -16.01
CA ILE A 198 -10.33 6.50 -15.60
C ILE A 198 -11.62 6.65 -16.41
N GLY A 199 -12.78 6.56 -15.76
CA GLY A 199 -14.08 6.48 -16.43
C GLY A 199 -14.57 7.81 -17.02
N GLY A 200 -14.05 8.93 -16.52
CA GLY A 200 -14.39 10.29 -16.97
C GLY A 200 -13.23 11.03 -17.59
N ASN A 201 -13.21 12.35 -17.39
CA ASN A 201 -12.16 13.23 -17.93
C ASN A 201 -10.94 13.23 -17.01
N LEU A 202 -9.76 13.46 -17.61
CA LEU A 202 -8.52 13.68 -16.87
C LEU A 202 -8.11 15.15 -17.06
N TYR A 203 -8.07 15.92 -15.97
CA TYR A 203 -7.70 17.33 -15.99
C TYR A 203 -6.26 17.49 -15.50
N LEU A 204 -5.39 18.07 -16.34
CA LEU A 204 -3.96 18.23 -16.11
C LEU A 204 -3.54 19.69 -16.32
N GLU A 205 -2.40 20.05 -15.73
CA GLU A 205 -1.64 21.22 -16.17
C GLU A 205 -0.51 20.83 -17.10
N ASN A 206 -0.13 21.77 -17.98
CA ASN A 206 0.90 21.55 -19.00
C ASN A 206 2.26 21.07 -18.46
N ASN A 207 2.59 21.37 -17.19
CA ASN A 207 3.84 20.96 -16.54
C ASN A 207 3.79 19.54 -15.90
N VAL A 208 2.61 18.94 -15.73
CA VAL A 208 2.43 17.62 -15.09
C VAL A 208 2.68 16.46 -16.08
N VAL A 209 2.93 16.77 -17.35
CA VAL A 209 3.01 15.81 -18.47
C VAL A 209 4.26 14.91 -18.42
N GLU A 210 5.34 15.31 -17.73
CA GLU A 210 6.62 14.59 -17.77
C GLU A 210 6.57 13.17 -17.16
N ASN A 211 5.65 12.90 -16.23
CA ASN A 211 5.56 11.60 -15.54
C ASN A 211 4.28 10.83 -15.84
N MET A 212 3.57 11.22 -16.90
CA MET A 212 2.32 10.58 -17.30
C MET A 212 2.59 9.21 -17.95
N PRO A 213 1.85 8.14 -17.59
CA PRO A 213 2.11 6.83 -18.14
C PRO A 213 1.80 6.78 -19.64
N ALA A 214 2.63 6.08 -20.42
CA ALA A 214 2.55 6.07 -21.89
C ALA A 214 1.19 5.57 -22.44
N ASN A 215 0.49 4.74 -21.66
CA ASN A 215 -0.83 4.20 -21.98
C ASN A 215 -1.99 5.06 -21.46
N ILE A 216 -1.77 6.23 -20.83
CA ILE A 216 -2.83 7.05 -20.22
C ILE A 216 -4.03 7.33 -21.14
N LYS A 217 -3.78 7.56 -22.44
CA LYS A 217 -4.83 7.80 -23.44
C LYS A 217 -5.75 6.61 -23.64
N ARG A 218 -5.30 5.40 -23.31
CA ARG A 218 -6.09 4.17 -23.34
C ARG A 218 -6.85 3.95 -22.03
N LEU A 219 -6.32 4.47 -20.92
CA LEU A 219 -6.92 4.35 -19.59
C LEU A 219 -8.10 5.32 -19.41
N VAL A 220 -8.03 6.51 -20.03
CA VAL A 220 -9.06 7.56 -19.93
C VAL A 220 -10.19 7.29 -20.93
N ARG A 221 -11.42 7.12 -20.43
CA ARG A 221 -12.63 6.95 -21.26
C ARG A 221 -13.23 8.28 -21.74
N GLY A 222 -13.00 9.37 -20.99
CA GLY A 222 -13.40 10.72 -21.37
C GLY A 222 -12.32 11.45 -22.17
N VAL A 223 -12.23 12.77 -21.95
CA VAL A 223 -11.24 13.63 -22.60
C VAL A 223 -10.11 13.96 -21.64
N ILE A 224 -8.88 14.04 -22.16
CA ILE A 224 -7.75 14.61 -21.44
C ILE A 224 -7.73 16.12 -21.70
N VAL A 225 -7.94 16.91 -20.65
CA VAL A 225 -8.04 18.37 -20.69
C VAL A 225 -6.76 18.96 -20.11
N TYR A 226 -6.14 19.87 -20.86
CA TYR A 226 -4.95 20.60 -20.44
C TYR A 226 -5.32 22.05 -20.18
N SER A 227 -4.97 22.57 -19.00
CA SER A 227 -5.06 23.99 -18.63
C SER A 227 -3.68 24.65 -18.55
#